data_AF-A0A940C6M6-F1
#
_entry.id   AF-A0A940C6M6-F1
#
_cell.length_a   1.000
_cell.length_b   1.000
_cell.length_c   1.000
_cell.angle_alpha   90.00
_cell.angle_beta   90.00
_cell.angle_gamma   90.00
#
_symmetry.space_group_name_H-M   'P 1'
#
loop_
_entity.id
_entity.type
_entity.pdbx_description
1 polymer ?
#
loop_
_entity_poly.entity_id
_entity_poly.type
_entity_poly.pdbx_seq_one_letter_code
_entity_poly.pdbx_strand_id
1 'polypeptide(L)'
;MRVVCLPLDSRPCNLLFPQQLARWCGDVCAVPDASEMDDFTRPASFESTRTFLERELPGADAAVISIDRLCFGSLLASREESVSESEALGRLAWLAGLRRSW
;
A
#
# COMPACT_ATOMS: atom_id res chain seq x y z
N MET A 1 -3.39 -12.72 14.18
CA MET A 1 -3.04 -12.56 12.77
C MET A 1 -2.16 -11.34 12.58
N ARG A 2 -1.22 -11.41 11.65
CA ARG A 2 -0.45 -10.27 11.14
C ARG A 2 -0.95 -9.92 9.75
N VAL A 3 -1.61 -8.79 9.64
CA VAL A 3 -2.15 -8.26 8.37
C VAL A 3 -1.28 -7.11 7.89
N VAL A 4 -0.94 -7.08 6.60
CA VAL A 4 -0.30 -5.92 5.97
C VAL A 4 -1.34 -5.12 5.21
N CYS A 5 -1.45 -3.83 5.49
CA CYS A 5 -2.38 -2.95 4.80
C CYS A 5 -1.60 -1.85 4.06
N LEU A 6 -1.68 -1.88 2.72
CA LEU A 6 -1.29 -0.74 1.90
C LEU A 6 -2.54 0.14 1.73
N PRO A 7 -2.63 1.28 2.44
CA PRO A 7 -3.81 2.13 2.46
C PRO A 7 -4.00 2.86 1.12
N LEU A 8 -5.18 3.45 0.94
CA LEU A 8 -5.52 4.22 -0.26
C LEU A 8 -4.69 5.51 -0.41
N ASP A 9 -4.50 6.24 0.70
CA ASP A 9 -3.68 7.45 0.79
C ASP A 9 -3.43 7.82 2.26
N SER A 10 -2.78 8.96 2.49
CA SER A 10 -2.34 9.51 3.77
C SER A 10 -3.46 9.94 4.73
N ARG A 11 -4.73 9.92 4.32
CA ARG A 11 -5.84 10.36 5.19
C ARG A 11 -5.91 9.48 6.44
N PRO A 12 -6.05 10.08 7.66
CA PRO A 12 -5.94 9.33 8.91
C PRO A 12 -6.84 8.10 9.02
N CYS A 13 -8.05 8.15 8.46
CA CYS A 13 -8.97 7.01 8.49
C CYS A 13 -8.39 5.77 7.78
N ASN A 14 -7.62 5.94 6.72
CA ASN A 14 -7.06 4.85 5.93
C ASN A 14 -5.91 4.12 6.68
N LEU A 15 -5.31 4.77 7.68
CA LEU A 15 -4.22 4.23 8.50
C LEU A 15 -4.75 3.75 9.86
N LEU A 16 -5.51 4.60 10.54
CA LEU A 16 -5.93 4.40 11.93
C LEU A 16 -7.02 3.33 12.05
N PHE A 17 -8.01 3.30 11.16
CA PHE A 17 -9.14 2.38 11.30
C PHE A 17 -8.73 0.92 11.10
N PRO A 18 -7.92 0.55 10.09
CA PRO A 18 -7.39 -0.82 9.97
C PRO A 18 -6.59 -1.25 11.20
N GLN A 19 -5.74 -0.35 11.73
CA GLN A 19 -4.96 -0.62 12.94
C GLN A 19 -5.84 -0.80 14.18
N GLN A 20 -6.84 0.06 14.37
CA GLN A 20 -7.78 -0.04 15.50
C GLN A 20 -8.60 -1.32 15.43
N LEU A 21 -9.11 -1.67 14.25
CA LEU A 21 -9.87 -2.91 14.03
C LEU A 21 -9.04 -4.15 14.33
N ALA A 22 -7.82 -4.23 13.80
CA ALA A 22 -6.92 -5.34 14.09
C ALA A 22 -6.64 -5.46 15.60
N ARG A 23 -6.35 -4.34 16.28
CA ARG A 23 -6.13 -4.33 17.73
C ARG A 23 -7.35 -4.83 18.52
N TRP A 24 -8.57 -4.48 18.11
CA TRP A 24 -9.79 -4.97 18.75
C TRP A 24 -9.98 -6.48 18.63
N CYS A 25 -9.48 -7.08 17.54
CA CYS A 25 -9.50 -8.53 17.33
C CYS A 25 -8.32 -9.26 18.00
N GLY A 26 -7.39 -8.54 18.65
CA GLY A 26 -6.14 -9.12 19.16
C GLY A 26 -5.09 -9.39 18.07
N ASP A 27 -5.25 -8.76 16.90
CA ASP A 27 -4.39 -8.88 15.74
C ASP A 27 -3.47 -7.65 15.57
N VAL A 28 -2.53 -7.74 14.63
CA VAL A 28 -1.62 -6.65 14.26
C VAL A 28 -1.86 -6.27 12.80
N CYS A 29 -1.95 -4.96 12.53
CA CYS A 29 -1.99 -4.42 11.18
C CYS A 29 -0.78 -3.51 10.93
N ALA A 30 0.12 -3.93 10.05
CA ALA A 30 1.23 -3.12 9.57
C ALA A 30 0.73 -2.17 8.46
N VAL A 31 1.12 -0.90 8.55
CA VAL A 31 0.86 0.16 7.57
C VAL A 31 2.15 0.93 7.32
N PRO A 32 2.29 1.65 6.19
CA PRO A 32 3.51 2.43 5.92
C PRO A 32 3.69 3.56 6.94
N ASP A 33 4.94 3.93 7.17
CA ASP A 33 5.28 5.10 7.98
C ASP A 33 4.85 6.38 7.27
N ALA A 34 4.64 7.46 8.04
CA ALA A 34 4.22 8.76 7.48
C ALA A 34 5.17 9.28 6.39
N SER A 35 6.47 9.00 6.48
CA SER A 35 7.47 9.36 5.46
C SER A 35 7.36 8.54 4.17
N GLU A 36 6.70 7.38 4.21
CA GLU A 36 6.46 6.52 3.05
C GLU A 36 5.14 6.88 2.34
N MET A 37 4.29 7.70 2.98
CA MET A 37 2.97 8.11 2.50
C MET A 37 3.00 9.26 1.48
N ASP A 38 1.88 9.48 0.79
CA ASP A 38 1.67 10.67 -0.04
C ASP A 38 1.50 11.91 0.84
N ASP A 39 1.67 13.08 0.24
CA ASP A 39 1.40 14.37 0.87
C ASP A 39 0.39 15.14 0.02
N PHE A 40 -0.89 14.79 0.20
CA PHE A 40 -2.06 15.40 -0.42
C PHE A 40 -2.00 15.49 -1.96
N THR A 41 -1.29 16.48 -2.51
CA THR A 41 -1.06 16.66 -3.95
C THR A 41 0.16 15.90 -4.47
N ARG A 42 1.07 15.46 -3.59
CA ARG A 42 2.26 14.71 -3.98
C ARG A 42 2.01 13.21 -3.76
N PRO A 43 1.87 12.40 -4.82
CA PRO A 43 1.75 10.96 -4.67
C PRO A 43 3.02 10.38 -4.05
N ALA A 44 2.90 9.28 -3.31
CA ALA A 44 4.11 8.56 -2.93
C ALA A 44 4.74 7.86 -4.13
N SER A 45 6.03 7.61 -4.01
CA SER A 45 6.75 6.87 -5.02
C SER A 45 6.35 5.39 -5.00
N PHE A 46 6.44 4.78 -6.18
CA PHE A 46 6.35 3.32 -6.28
C PHE A 46 7.45 2.64 -5.44
N GLU A 47 8.62 3.26 -5.32
CA GLU A 47 9.72 2.73 -4.53
C GLU A 47 9.39 2.65 -3.04
N SER A 48 8.76 3.67 -2.43
CA SER A 48 8.36 3.58 -1.02
C SER A 48 7.31 2.48 -0.80
N THR A 49 6.37 2.34 -1.73
CA THR A 49 5.37 1.26 -1.72
C THR A 49 6.03 -0.11 -1.82
N ARG A 50 7.00 -0.25 -2.72
CA ARG A 50 7.78 -1.47 -2.92
C ARG A 50 8.57 -1.84 -1.68
N THR A 51 9.33 -0.91 -1.11
CA THR A 51 10.12 -1.15 0.10
C THR A 51 9.24 -1.56 1.28
N PHE A 52 8.11 -0.90 1.47
CA PHE A 52 7.15 -1.28 2.51
C PHE A 52 6.63 -2.72 2.32
N LEU A 53 6.20 -3.08 1.11
CA LEU A 53 5.66 -4.41 0.84
C LEU A 53 6.75 -5.50 0.93
N GLU A 54 7.94 -5.29 0.36
CA GLU A 54 9.04 -6.26 0.46
C GLU A 54 9.47 -6.49 1.93
N ARG A 55 9.37 -5.45 2.77
CA ARG A 55 9.66 -5.51 4.21
C ARG A 55 8.58 -6.23 5.00
N GLU A 56 7.31 -5.86 4.78
CA GLU A 56 6.21 -6.29 5.66
C GLU A 56 5.52 -7.57 5.20
N LEU A 57 5.47 -7.86 3.91
CA LEU A 57 4.76 -9.04 3.40
C LEU A 57 5.33 -10.38 3.93
N PRO A 58 6.65 -10.61 4.03
CA PRO A 58 7.18 -11.86 4.58
C PRO A 58 6.59 -12.20 5.96
N GLY A 59 6.00 -13.39 6.10
CA GLY A 59 5.37 -13.85 7.35
C GLY A 59 4.06 -13.15 7.73
N ALA A 60 3.41 -12.43 6.81
CA ALA A 60 2.05 -11.95 6.99
C ALA A 60 1.03 -13.06 6.73
N ASP A 61 -0.03 -13.11 7.52
CA ASP A 61 -1.14 -14.05 7.32
C ASP A 61 -2.08 -13.58 6.19
N ALA A 62 -2.18 -12.27 5.99
CA ALA A 62 -3.02 -11.65 4.97
C ALA A 62 -2.50 -10.26 4.57
N ALA A 63 -2.91 -9.79 3.39
CA ALA A 63 -2.65 -8.44 2.92
C ALA A 63 -3.89 -7.79 2.30
N VAL A 64 -4.08 -6.50 2.57
CA VAL A 64 -5.09 -5.64 1.95
C VAL A 64 -4.34 -4.53 1.22
N ILE A 65 -4.43 -4.52 -0.11
CA ILE A 65 -3.59 -3.66 -0.94
C ILE A 65 -4.48 -2.77 -1.80
N SER A 66 -4.39 -1.46 -1.62
CA SER A 66 -4.98 -0.48 -2.54
C SER A 66 -4.21 -0.49 -3.86
N ILE A 67 -4.93 -0.76 -4.96
CA ILE A 67 -4.36 -0.72 -6.31
C ILE A 67 -4.10 0.73 -6.76
N ASP A 68 -4.97 1.68 -6.38
CA ASP A 68 -4.74 3.11 -6.64
C ASP A 68 -3.40 3.57 -6.05
N ARG A 69 -3.16 3.21 -4.79
CA ARG A 69 -1.88 3.51 -4.13
C ARG A 69 -0.70 2.82 -4.80
N LEU A 70 -0.83 1.53 -5.13
CA LEU A 70 0.23 0.77 -5.77
C LEU A 70 0.61 1.32 -7.15
N CYS A 71 -0.38 1.63 -7.96
CA CYS A 71 -0.20 2.02 -9.36
C CYS A 71 0.07 3.52 -9.52
N PHE A 72 -0.51 4.38 -8.68
CA PHE A 72 -0.51 5.83 -8.87
C PHE A 72 -0.02 6.63 -7.66
N GLY A 73 0.14 5.99 -6.49
CA GLY A 73 0.67 6.64 -5.29
C GLY A 73 -0.39 7.35 -4.43
N SER A 74 -1.62 7.56 -4.90
CA SER A 74 -2.77 8.00 -4.10
C SER A 74 -4.07 7.91 -4.90
N LEU A 75 -5.23 8.10 -4.26
CA LEU A 75 -6.52 8.23 -4.94
C LEU A 75 -6.59 9.46 -5.85
N LEU A 76 -5.97 10.58 -5.45
CA LEU A 76 -6.01 11.80 -6.24
C LEU A 76 -5.19 11.61 -7.53
N ALA A 77 -3.99 11.06 -7.41
CA ALA A 77 -3.09 10.81 -8.53
C ALA A 77 -3.63 9.75 -9.50
N SER A 78 -4.48 8.81 -9.05
CA SER A 78 -5.11 7.83 -9.95
C SER A 78 -6.15 8.44 -10.90
N ARG A 79 -6.48 9.72 -10.72
CA ARG A 79 -7.41 10.48 -11.57
C ARG A 79 -6.70 11.48 -12.48
N GLU A 80 -5.38 11.51 -12.45
CA GLU A 80 -4.54 12.36 -13.28
C GLU A 80 -3.77 11.50 -14.28
N GLU A 81 -3.43 12.06 -15.45
CA GLU A 81 -2.64 11.37 -16.47
C GLU A 81 -1.13 11.40 -16.14
N SER A 82 -0.77 10.96 -14.94
CA SER A 82 0.61 11.00 -14.43
C SER A 82 1.39 9.69 -14.62
N VAL A 83 0.69 8.55 -14.76
CA VAL A 83 1.29 7.22 -14.92
C VAL A 83 0.68 6.55 -16.16
N SER A 84 1.54 6.05 -17.05
CA SER A 84 1.08 5.35 -18.24
C SER A 84 0.46 3.98 -17.91
N GLU A 85 -0.41 3.47 -18.78
CA GLU A 85 -1.01 2.14 -18.63
C GLU A 85 0.08 1.05 -18.52
N SER A 86 1.11 1.12 -19.37
CA SER A 86 2.21 0.14 -19.35
C SER A 86 2.98 0.16 -18.03
N GLU A 87 3.19 1.34 -17.45
CA GLU A 87 3.82 1.48 -16.15
C GLU A 87 2.93 0.93 -15.02
N ALA A 88 1.63 1.25 -15.01
CA ALA A 88 0.69 0.74 -14.02
C ALA A 88 0.58 -0.80 -14.08
N LEU A 89 0.50 -1.38 -15.29
CA LEU A 89 0.51 -2.82 -15.51
C LEU A 89 1.84 -3.46 -15.07
N GLY A 90 2.97 -2.77 -15.28
CA GLY A 90 4.28 -3.20 -14.78
C GLY A 90 4.33 -3.29 -13.25
N ARG A 91 3.75 -2.30 -12.54
CA ARG A 91 3.64 -2.30 -11.07
C ARG A 91 2.74 -3.43 -10.56
N LEU A 92 1.64 -3.74 -11.26
CA LEU A 92 0.78 -4.88 -10.96
C LEU A 92 1.48 -6.23 -11.19
N ALA A 93 2.21 -6.36 -12.30
CA ALA A 93 2.97 -7.56 -12.61
C ALA A 93 4.07 -7.80 -11.57
N TRP A 94 4.73 -6.74 -11.09
CA TRP A 94 5.66 -6.81 -9.97
C TRP A 94 5.00 -7.36 -8.71
N LEU A 95 3.80 -6.87 -8.32
CA LEU A 95 3.07 -7.41 -7.16
C LEU A 95 2.76 -8.90 -7.34
N ALA A 96 2.32 -9.31 -8.53
CA ALA A 96 2.05 -10.72 -8.84
C ALA A 96 3.31 -11.60 -8.78
N GLY A 97 4.49 -11.03 -9.08
CA GLY A 97 5.78 -11.67 -8.91
C GLY A 97 6.15 -11.83 -7.44
N LEU A 98 6.05 -10.75 -6.66
CA LEU A 98 6.25 -10.76 -5.21
C LEU A 98 5.35 -11.79 -4.55
N ARG A 99 4.11 -11.96 -5.08
CA ARG A 99 3.16 -12.92 -4.54
C ARG A 99 3.67 -14.37 -4.55
N ARG A 100 4.61 -14.72 -5.42
CA ARG A 100 5.12 -16.10 -5.56
C ARG A 100 6.30 -16.39 -4.64
N SER A 101 6.83 -15.37 -3.95
CA SER A 101 8.08 -15.43 -3.19
C SER A 101 7.89 -15.44 -1.67
N TRP A 102 6.64 -15.53 -1.21
CA TRP A 102 6.21 -15.46 0.19
C TRP A 102 5.10 -16.48 0.44
#